data_AF-A0A1B8P230-F1
#
_entry.id   AF-A0A1B8P230-F1
#
_cell.length_a   1.000
_cell.length_b   1.000
_cell.length_c   1.000
_cell.angle_alpha   90.00
_cell.angle_beta   90.00
_cell.angle_gamma   90.00
#
_symmetry.space_group_name_H-M   'P 1'
#
loop_
_entity.id
_entity.type
_entity.pdbx_description
1 polymer ?
#
loop_
_entity_poly.entity_id
_entity_poly.type
_entity_poly.pdbx_seq_one_letter_code
_entity_poly.pdbx_strand_id
1 'polypeptide(L)'
;MTQDTVASMPAATARVVAINEDVVTIELDDDDAGCLIKNEVVYICPPSSVDRPRTLLKAEVLSVKGNEAEAQVYEDTRNVGVGDPVIQSGQQLTVELGPGLLGQVYDGLQNPLPRLLETGGTFLQRGLEVRALDDRHEWSFEARVRSGDEVMPGDTLGVVQEGRFSHRIFVPFALQGTFSVAWIQAGSFTIDTVVARLTDEAGNEHPITMAQRWPVRHPLSQELVSLGRAERRYPEAPLTTTLRLIDTFFPIAKGGTACIPGPFGAGKTVLQNLISRYSDVDIVIIVACGERAGEVVETITEFPQLADPHTGGSLMDRTIIVCNTSSMPVAAREASIHTGTTLGEYYRQMGYDVLLIADSTSRWAQAMRETSGRLEEIPGEEAFPAYLESSIRKLYERAGSSTCTAGSAAA
;
A
#
# COMPACT_ATOMS: atom_id res chain seq x y z
N MET A 1 -18.31 -4.56 -1.47
CA MET A 1 -18.85 -3.27 -1.96
C MET A 1 -20.05 -2.85 -1.14
N THR A 2 -19.99 -1.69 -0.48
CA THR A 2 -21.23 -0.94 -0.24
C THR A 2 -21.79 -0.55 -1.62
N GLN A 3 -23.11 -0.53 -1.78
CA GLN A 3 -23.75 -0.22 -3.06
C GLN A 3 -23.32 1.15 -3.64
N ASP A 4 -22.73 2.01 -2.81
CA ASP A 4 -22.32 3.37 -3.16
C ASP A 4 -21.07 3.45 -4.07
N THR A 5 -20.12 2.51 -4.00
CA THR A 5 -18.88 2.60 -4.81
C THR A 5 -19.09 2.20 -6.28
N VAL A 6 -20.06 1.33 -6.57
CA VAL A 6 -20.44 0.98 -7.96
C VAL A 6 -21.26 2.10 -8.60
N ALA A 7 -22.04 2.84 -7.80
CA ALA A 7 -22.91 3.91 -8.27
C ALA A 7 -22.15 5.19 -8.66
N SER A 8 -20.92 5.37 -8.17
CA SER A 8 -20.07 6.54 -8.46
C SER A 8 -19.03 6.33 -9.55
N MET A 9 -18.97 5.15 -10.18
CA MET A 9 -17.97 4.88 -11.22
C MET A 9 -18.36 5.54 -12.55
N PRO A 10 -17.39 6.13 -13.27
CA PRO A 10 -17.65 6.73 -14.58
C PRO A 10 -18.14 5.67 -15.57
N ALA A 11 -18.78 6.14 -16.64
CA ALA A 11 -19.17 5.27 -17.74
C ALA A 11 -17.93 4.58 -18.33
N ALA A 12 -18.13 3.39 -18.91
CA ALA A 12 -17.05 2.74 -19.65
C ALA A 12 -16.66 3.60 -20.85
N THR A 13 -15.35 3.78 -21.04
CA THR A 13 -14.74 4.61 -22.09
C THR A 13 -13.84 3.79 -23.02
N ALA A 14 -13.64 2.52 -22.70
CA ALA A 14 -12.82 1.59 -23.45
C ALA A 14 -13.45 0.19 -23.44
N ARG A 15 -12.92 -0.70 -24.28
CA ARG A 15 -13.33 -2.11 -24.39
C ARG A 15 -12.12 -3.03 -24.48
N VAL A 16 -12.29 -4.28 -24.06
CA VAL A 16 -11.29 -5.33 -24.26
C VAL A 16 -11.25 -5.74 -25.74
N VAL A 17 -10.08 -5.71 -26.37
CA VAL A 17 -9.88 -6.12 -27.77
C VAL A 17 -9.07 -7.40 -27.91
N ALA A 18 -8.23 -7.73 -26.92
CA ALA A 18 -7.51 -9.00 -26.86
C ALA A 18 -7.27 -9.45 -25.42
N ILE A 19 -7.09 -10.76 -25.22
CA ILE A 19 -6.86 -11.37 -23.91
C ILE A 19 -5.74 -12.40 -24.05
N ASN A 20 -4.68 -12.24 -23.27
CA ASN A 20 -3.58 -13.17 -23.16
C ASN A 20 -3.32 -13.48 -21.68
N GLU A 21 -3.90 -14.59 -21.22
CA GLU A 21 -3.92 -14.98 -19.81
C GLU A 21 -4.41 -13.83 -18.90
N ASP A 22 -3.54 -13.25 -18.08
CA ASP A 22 -3.87 -12.17 -17.15
C ASP A 22 -3.53 -10.76 -17.68
N VAL A 23 -3.01 -10.66 -18.91
CA VAL A 23 -2.83 -9.40 -19.64
C VAL A 23 -3.95 -9.25 -20.65
N VAL A 24 -4.62 -8.11 -20.65
CA VAL A 24 -5.65 -7.76 -21.64
C VAL A 24 -5.19 -6.55 -22.45
N THR A 25 -5.54 -6.52 -23.73
CA THR A 25 -5.43 -5.31 -24.55
C THR A 25 -6.77 -4.61 -24.51
N ILE A 26 -6.75 -3.33 -24.16
CA ILE A 26 -7.91 -2.45 -24.14
C ILE A 26 -7.77 -1.38 -25.23
N GLU A 27 -8.88 -0.96 -25.81
CA GLU A 27 -8.94 0.08 -26.83
C GLU A 27 -10.00 1.11 -26.43
N LEU A 28 -9.71 2.40 -26.62
CA LEU A 28 -10.70 3.47 -26.43
C LEU A 28 -11.89 3.30 -27.37
N ASP A 29 -13.09 3.59 -26.87
CA ASP A 29 -14.30 3.47 -27.67
C ASP A 29 -14.44 4.57 -28.73
N ASP A 30 -13.92 5.77 -28.44
CA ASP A 30 -13.90 6.94 -29.32
C ASP A 30 -12.70 7.84 -29.00
N ASP A 31 -12.24 8.66 -29.95
CA ASP A 31 -11.12 9.61 -29.74
C ASP A 31 -11.49 10.70 -28.70
N ASP A 32 -12.78 10.98 -28.53
CA ASP A 32 -13.30 11.92 -27.52
C ASP A 32 -13.52 11.27 -26.14
N ALA A 33 -13.31 9.94 -26.00
CA ALA A 33 -13.58 9.19 -24.77
C ALA A 33 -12.53 9.41 -23.66
N GLY A 34 -11.45 10.14 -23.95
CA GLY A 34 -10.37 10.46 -23.02
C GLY A 34 -9.00 9.98 -23.51
N CYS A 35 -8.06 9.83 -22.58
CA CYS A 35 -6.74 9.27 -22.89
C CYS A 35 -6.43 8.07 -22.00
N LEU A 36 -5.69 7.10 -22.53
CA LEU A 36 -5.15 5.99 -21.76
C LEU A 36 -3.89 6.45 -21.03
N ILE A 37 -3.86 6.27 -19.71
CA ILE A 37 -2.76 6.72 -18.87
C ILE A 37 -1.97 5.50 -18.37
N LYS A 38 -0.64 5.54 -18.52
CA LYS A 38 0.23 4.49 -17.98
C LYS A 38 0.16 4.45 -16.44
N ASN A 39 0.13 3.24 -15.88
CA ASN A 39 -0.07 2.92 -14.47
C ASN A 39 -1.46 3.28 -13.92
N GLU A 40 -2.40 3.66 -14.77
CA GLU A 40 -3.78 3.90 -14.36
C GLU A 40 -4.44 2.57 -13.99
N VAL A 41 -5.26 2.58 -12.94
CA VAL A 41 -6.16 1.49 -12.61
C VAL A 41 -7.38 1.56 -13.50
N VAL A 42 -7.73 0.45 -14.12
CA VAL A 42 -8.96 0.28 -14.91
C VAL A 42 -9.77 -0.88 -14.35
N TYR A 43 -11.08 -0.87 -14.61
CA TYR A 43 -11.99 -1.93 -14.18
C TYR A 43 -12.63 -2.58 -15.39
N ILE A 44 -12.31 -3.85 -15.60
CA ILE A 44 -12.94 -4.66 -16.64
C ILE A 44 -14.31 -5.12 -16.10
N CYS A 45 -15.34 -4.98 -16.93
CA CYS A 45 -16.73 -5.23 -16.57
C CYS A 45 -17.31 -6.39 -17.40
N PRO A 46 -16.95 -7.66 -17.11
CA PRO A 46 -17.55 -8.79 -17.82
C PRO A 46 -19.07 -8.81 -17.70
N PRO A 47 -19.79 -9.24 -18.75
CA PRO A 47 -21.24 -9.26 -18.75
C PRO A 47 -21.79 -10.15 -17.62
N SER A 48 -22.73 -9.59 -16.85
CA SER A 48 -23.47 -10.34 -15.84
C SER A 48 -24.43 -11.32 -16.51
N SER A 49 -24.55 -12.54 -15.98
CA SER A 49 -25.57 -13.51 -16.36
C SER A 49 -26.40 -13.91 -15.14
N VAL A 50 -27.50 -14.65 -15.34
CA VAL A 50 -28.36 -15.11 -14.24
C VAL A 50 -27.58 -15.90 -13.17
N ASP A 51 -26.50 -16.57 -13.58
CA ASP A 51 -25.59 -17.33 -12.70
C ASP A 51 -24.33 -16.55 -12.28
N ARG A 52 -24.17 -15.29 -12.72
CA ARG A 52 -22.95 -14.49 -12.54
C ARG A 52 -23.27 -13.04 -12.15
N PRO A 53 -23.06 -12.64 -10.89
CA PRO A 53 -23.23 -11.25 -10.50
C PRO A 53 -22.24 -10.36 -11.27
N ARG A 54 -22.57 -9.07 -11.40
CA ARG A 54 -21.68 -8.09 -12.01
C ARG A 54 -20.38 -8.00 -11.21
N THR A 55 -19.25 -8.29 -11.86
CA THR A 55 -17.91 -8.22 -11.26
C THR A 55 -17.12 -7.10 -11.92
N LEU A 56 -16.33 -6.38 -11.12
CA LEU A 56 -15.40 -5.37 -11.59
C LEU A 56 -13.99 -5.88 -11.33
N LEU A 57 -13.29 -6.29 -12.39
CA LEU A 57 -11.93 -6.82 -12.24
C LEU A 57 -10.94 -5.68 -12.33
N LYS A 58 -10.20 -5.46 -11.23
CA LYS A 58 -9.19 -4.41 -11.15
C LYS A 58 -7.97 -4.80 -12.00
N ALA A 59 -7.52 -3.89 -12.84
CA ALA A 59 -6.33 -4.03 -13.66
C ALA A 59 -5.50 -2.75 -13.65
N GLU A 60 -4.21 -2.85 -13.98
CA GLU A 60 -3.30 -1.71 -14.12
C GLU A 60 -2.76 -1.62 -15.54
N VAL A 61 -2.83 -0.43 -16.15
CA VAL A 61 -2.27 -0.16 -17.48
C VAL A 61 -0.75 -0.21 -17.43
N LEU A 62 -0.13 -1.14 -18.16
CA LEU A 62 1.32 -1.33 -18.22
C LEU A 62 1.96 -0.51 -19.35
N SER A 63 1.32 -0.50 -20.52
CA SER A 63 1.82 0.16 -21.72
C SER A 63 0.67 0.81 -22.48
N VAL A 64 0.97 1.91 -23.20
CA VAL A 64 0.01 2.63 -24.04
C VAL A 64 0.64 2.82 -25.42
N LYS A 65 -0.09 2.44 -26.47
CA LYS A 65 0.32 2.48 -27.88
C LYS A 65 -0.83 3.08 -28.69
N GLY A 66 -0.83 4.40 -28.88
CA GLY A 66 -1.92 5.08 -29.57
C GLY A 66 -3.21 5.04 -28.75
N ASN A 67 -4.28 4.50 -29.34
CA ASN A 67 -5.59 4.30 -28.71
C ASN A 67 -5.74 2.93 -28.02
N GLU A 68 -4.69 2.11 -28.03
CA GLU A 68 -4.63 0.82 -27.35
C GLU A 68 -3.70 0.85 -26.13
N ALA A 69 -4.00 0.01 -25.14
CA ALA A 69 -3.14 -0.21 -23.99
C ALA A 69 -3.14 -1.69 -23.57
N GLU A 70 -2.01 -2.15 -23.05
CA GLU A 70 -1.92 -3.45 -22.37
C GLU A 70 -2.14 -3.22 -20.88
N ALA A 71 -3.12 -3.89 -20.30
CA ALA A 71 -3.45 -3.81 -18.89
C ALA A 71 -3.34 -5.18 -18.21
N GLN A 72 -2.72 -5.19 -17.03
CA GLN A 72 -2.51 -6.38 -16.22
C GLN A 72 -3.64 -6.52 -15.20
N VAL A 73 -4.38 -7.60 -15.27
CA VAL A 73 -5.46 -7.90 -14.31
C VAL A 73 -4.85 -8.44 -13.02
N TYR A 74 -5.26 -7.90 -11.88
CA TYR A 74 -4.82 -8.36 -10.55
C TYR A 74 -5.57 -9.59 -10.04
N GLU A 75 -6.49 -10.09 -10.85
CA GLU A 75 -7.39 -11.19 -10.54
C GLU A 75 -7.42 -12.19 -11.69
N ASP A 76 -8.08 -13.32 -11.45
CA ASP A 76 -8.36 -14.32 -12.48
C ASP A 76 -9.18 -13.72 -13.63
N THR A 77 -8.77 -13.96 -14.88
CA THR A 77 -9.39 -13.45 -16.10
C THR A 77 -10.38 -14.41 -16.74
N ARG A 78 -10.70 -15.55 -16.12
CA ARG A 78 -11.72 -16.48 -16.64
C ARG A 78 -13.03 -15.74 -16.90
N ASN A 79 -13.59 -15.94 -18.10
CA ASN A 79 -14.82 -15.28 -18.55
C ASN A 79 -14.71 -13.78 -18.84
N VAL A 80 -13.51 -13.21 -18.88
CA VAL A 80 -13.31 -11.95 -19.62
C VAL A 80 -13.40 -12.27 -21.11
N GLY A 81 -14.12 -11.45 -21.86
CA GLY A 81 -14.35 -11.59 -23.29
C GLY A 81 -13.93 -10.35 -24.07
N VAL A 82 -13.67 -10.53 -25.37
CA VAL A 82 -13.50 -9.41 -26.30
C VAL A 82 -14.83 -8.66 -26.40
N GLY A 83 -14.76 -7.34 -26.32
CA GLY A 83 -15.90 -6.43 -26.26
C GLY A 83 -16.38 -6.12 -24.83
N ASP A 84 -15.78 -6.73 -23.79
CA ASP A 84 -16.13 -6.39 -22.42
C ASP A 84 -15.80 -4.92 -22.13
N PRO A 85 -16.74 -4.15 -21.54
CA PRO A 85 -16.52 -2.74 -21.24
C PRO A 85 -15.44 -2.55 -20.17
N VAL A 86 -14.69 -1.46 -20.28
CA VAL A 86 -13.59 -1.07 -19.40
C VAL A 86 -13.84 0.34 -18.90
N ILE A 87 -13.82 0.48 -17.57
CA ILE A 87 -13.97 1.76 -16.88
C ILE A 87 -12.58 2.28 -16.50
N GLN A 88 -12.25 3.47 -16.96
CA GLN A 88 -11.03 4.19 -16.58
C GLN A 88 -11.25 4.92 -15.26
N SER A 89 -10.33 4.78 -14.31
CA SER A 89 -10.44 5.44 -13.01
C SER A 89 -9.80 6.83 -12.97
N GLY A 90 -8.89 7.13 -13.91
CA GLY A 90 -8.02 8.30 -13.90
C GLY A 90 -6.99 8.31 -12.75
N GLN A 91 -6.89 7.23 -11.98
CA GLN A 91 -6.08 7.14 -10.77
C GLN A 91 -5.10 5.97 -10.86
N GLN A 92 -3.92 6.14 -10.26
CA GLN A 92 -2.98 5.03 -10.08
C GLN A 92 -3.44 4.11 -8.95
N LEU A 93 -2.80 2.95 -8.78
CA LEU A 93 -3.06 2.09 -7.63
C LEU A 93 -2.70 2.83 -6.33
N THR A 94 -3.70 3.08 -5.49
CA THR A 94 -3.55 3.77 -4.21
C THR A 94 -3.85 2.87 -3.03
N VAL A 95 -3.21 3.16 -1.91
CA VAL A 95 -3.56 2.64 -0.57
C VAL A 95 -4.26 3.73 0.25
N GLU A 96 -5.15 3.31 1.13
CA GLU A 96 -5.76 4.15 2.17
C GLU A 96 -4.83 4.22 3.39
N LEU A 97 -4.53 5.44 3.83
CA LEU A 97 -3.64 5.75 4.96
C LEU A 97 -4.46 6.48 6.02
N GLY A 98 -4.49 5.96 7.24
CA GLY A 98 -5.25 6.52 8.35
C GLY A 98 -5.29 5.55 9.53
N PRO A 99 -6.02 5.90 10.61
CA PRO A 99 -6.07 5.07 11.80
C PRO A 99 -6.84 3.77 11.58
N GLY A 100 -6.37 2.68 12.19
CA GLY A 100 -6.91 1.34 12.05
C GLY A 100 -6.12 0.41 11.13
N LEU A 101 -4.90 0.81 10.72
CA LEU A 101 -4.00 -0.03 9.92
C LEU A 101 -3.28 -1.08 10.79
N LEU A 102 -2.95 -0.76 12.05
CA LEU A 102 -2.22 -1.67 12.93
C LEU A 102 -3.08 -2.87 13.32
N GLY A 103 -2.45 -4.05 13.41
CA GLY A 103 -3.12 -5.31 13.71
C GLY A 103 -3.95 -5.89 12.57
N GLN A 104 -3.90 -5.28 11.37
CA GLN A 104 -4.64 -5.76 10.21
C GLN A 104 -3.82 -6.74 9.35
N VAL A 105 -4.57 -7.61 8.66
CA VAL A 105 -4.05 -8.52 7.63
C VAL A 105 -4.71 -8.18 6.31
N TYR A 106 -3.90 -7.73 5.35
CA TYR A 106 -4.33 -7.29 4.03
C TYR A 106 -3.92 -8.27 2.93
N ASP A 107 -4.61 -8.25 1.81
CA ASP A 107 -4.08 -8.80 0.55
C ASP A 107 -3.08 -7.82 -0.12
N GLY A 108 -2.56 -8.17 -1.30
CA GLY A 108 -1.63 -7.31 -2.06
C GLY A 108 -2.21 -5.96 -2.52
N LEU A 109 -3.54 -5.82 -2.56
CA LEU A 109 -4.27 -4.61 -2.97
C LEU A 109 -4.87 -3.84 -1.78
N GLN A 110 -4.49 -4.21 -0.55
CA GLN A 110 -4.97 -3.63 0.71
C GLN A 110 -6.43 -3.96 1.08
N ASN A 111 -7.01 -5.04 0.55
CA ASN A 111 -8.28 -5.54 1.07
C ASN A 111 -8.05 -6.31 2.38
N PRO A 112 -8.80 -6.03 3.46
CA PRO A 112 -8.63 -6.73 4.72
C PRO A 112 -9.20 -8.14 4.64
N LEU A 113 -8.34 -9.15 4.78
CA LEU A 113 -8.71 -10.57 4.64
C LEU A 113 -9.85 -11.01 5.58
N PRO A 114 -9.90 -10.57 6.87
CA PRO A 114 -11.01 -10.93 7.76
C PRO A 114 -12.38 -10.45 7.24
N ARG A 115 -12.45 -9.25 6.66
CA ARG A 115 -13.73 -8.73 6.12
C ARG A 115 -14.09 -9.34 4.77
N LEU A 116 -13.08 -9.69 3.96
CA LEU A 116 -13.30 -10.48 2.75
C LEU A 116 -13.93 -11.84 3.10
N LEU A 117 -13.50 -12.47 4.19
CA LEU A 117 -14.11 -13.72 4.68
C LEU A 117 -15.57 -13.51 5.09
N GLU A 118 -15.89 -12.44 5.82
CA GLU A 118 -17.26 -12.12 6.23
C GLU A 118 -18.19 -11.82 5.05
N THR A 119 -17.67 -11.17 4.01
CA THR A 119 -18.47 -10.71 2.86
C THR A 119 -18.55 -11.73 1.72
N GLY A 120 -17.43 -12.40 1.42
CA GLY A 120 -17.25 -13.29 0.27
C GLY A 120 -17.12 -14.78 0.61
N GLY A 121 -17.06 -15.13 1.88
CA GLY A 121 -16.89 -16.51 2.34
C GLY A 121 -15.44 -16.99 2.27
N THR A 122 -15.25 -18.31 2.36
CA THR A 122 -13.93 -18.94 2.59
C THR A 122 -12.94 -18.79 1.43
N PHE A 123 -13.42 -18.64 0.20
CA PHE A 123 -12.58 -18.48 -0.98
C PHE A 123 -12.61 -17.04 -1.47
N LEU A 124 -11.47 -16.55 -1.95
CA LEU A 124 -11.39 -15.22 -2.55
C LEU A 124 -12.30 -15.15 -3.78
N GLN A 125 -13.27 -14.23 -3.73
CA GLN A 125 -14.16 -13.95 -4.84
C GLN A 125 -13.57 -12.86 -5.74
N ARG A 126 -13.87 -12.95 -7.02
CA ARG A 126 -13.42 -11.99 -8.03
C ARG A 126 -14.27 -10.72 -7.98
N GLY A 127 -13.62 -9.57 -8.18
CA GLY A 127 -14.21 -8.24 -8.16
C GLY A 127 -14.78 -7.85 -6.80
N LEU A 128 -14.41 -8.58 -5.74
CA LEU A 128 -14.83 -8.25 -4.38
C LEU A 128 -13.80 -7.31 -3.77
N GLU A 129 -14.14 -6.02 -3.75
CA GLU A 129 -13.37 -5.00 -3.03
C GLU A 129 -14.07 -4.65 -1.71
N VAL A 130 -13.25 -4.54 -0.66
CA VAL A 130 -13.66 -4.11 0.67
C VAL A 130 -12.73 -3.00 1.11
N ARG A 131 -13.30 -1.97 1.75
CA ARG A 131 -12.54 -0.84 2.25
C ARG A 131 -11.45 -1.31 3.22
N ALA A 132 -10.25 -0.74 3.06
CA ALA A 132 -9.07 -1.05 3.85
C ALA A 132 -9.29 -0.74 5.33
N LEU A 133 -9.73 0.49 5.63
CA LEU A 133 -9.95 0.95 7.00
C LEU A 133 -11.38 0.71 7.48
N ASP A 134 -11.60 0.68 8.79
CA ASP A 134 -12.95 0.61 9.39
C ASP A 134 -13.68 1.94 9.30
N ASP A 135 -14.77 1.97 8.56
CA ASP A 135 -15.61 3.15 8.39
C ASP A 135 -16.65 3.33 9.50
N ARG A 136 -16.82 2.34 10.37
CA ARG A 136 -17.76 2.37 11.51
C ARG A 136 -17.09 2.65 12.83
N HIS A 137 -15.78 2.41 12.93
CA HIS A 137 -15.04 2.69 14.16
C HIS A 137 -14.91 4.20 14.38
N GLU A 138 -15.25 4.65 15.59
CA GLU A 138 -15.07 6.04 15.99
C GLU A 138 -13.75 6.23 16.72
N TRP A 139 -12.99 7.22 16.29
CA TRP A 139 -11.72 7.62 16.86
C TRP A 139 -11.86 8.94 17.63
N SER A 140 -11.26 9.00 18.83
CA SER A 140 -11.14 10.24 19.59
C SER A 140 -10.03 11.11 18.99
N PHE A 141 -10.42 12.12 18.20
CA PHE A 141 -9.53 13.06 17.55
C PHE A 141 -9.22 14.27 18.43
N GLU A 142 -7.92 14.49 18.68
CA GLU A 142 -7.38 15.64 19.40
C GLU A 142 -6.68 16.59 18.43
N ALA A 143 -7.24 17.78 18.25
CA ALA A 143 -6.63 18.82 17.42
C ALA A 143 -5.30 19.34 18.00
N ARG A 144 -4.29 19.51 17.15
CA ARG A 144 -2.97 20.08 17.50
C ARG A 144 -2.75 21.47 16.88
N VAL A 145 -3.55 21.85 15.90
CA VAL A 145 -3.60 23.20 15.30
C VAL A 145 -4.90 23.93 15.66
N ARG A 146 -4.96 25.22 15.37
CA ARG A 146 -6.11 26.11 15.60
C ARG A 146 -6.57 26.75 14.29
N SER A 147 -7.81 27.23 14.29
CA SER A 147 -8.32 28.04 13.18
C SER A 147 -7.44 29.29 13.00
N GLY A 148 -7.05 29.57 11.76
CA GLY A 148 -6.14 30.64 11.38
C GLY A 148 -4.67 30.24 11.29
N ASP A 149 -4.28 29.06 11.77
CA ASP A 149 -2.89 28.58 11.61
C ASP A 149 -2.59 28.29 10.13
N GLU A 150 -1.37 28.59 9.70
CA GLU A 150 -0.85 28.19 8.39
C GLU A 150 -0.22 26.81 8.47
N VAL A 151 -0.59 25.93 7.55
CA VAL A 151 -0.14 24.54 7.48
C VAL A 151 0.26 24.18 6.05
N MET A 152 1.18 23.24 5.93
CA MET A 152 1.67 22.68 4.67
C MET A 152 1.42 21.17 4.62
N PRO A 153 1.46 20.55 3.42
CA PRO A 153 1.42 19.10 3.28
C PRO A 153 2.40 18.39 4.23
N GLY A 154 1.92 17.35 4.91
CA GLY A 154 2.68 16.62 5.92
C GLY A 154 2.76 17.26 7.31
N ASP A 155 2.16 18.44 7.54
CA ASP A 155 1.97 18.95 8.92
C ASP A 155 0.93 18.13 9.68
N THR A 156 1.09 18.05 10.99
CA THR A 156 0.14 17.34 11.86
C THR A 156 -1.03 18.26 12.23
N LEU A 157 -2.24 17.91 11.82
CA LEU A 157 -3.48 18.60 12.20
C LEU A 157 -3.96 18.18 13.59
N GLY A 158 -3.79 16.91 13.92
CA GLY A 158 -4.23 16.33 15.18
C GLY A 158 -3.71 14.92 15.38
N VAL A 159 -4.13 14.30 16.48
CA VAL A 159 -3.74 12.93 16.82
C VAL A 159 -4.96 12.11 17.23
N VAL A 160 -4.89 10.81 16.95
CA VAL A 160 -5.81 9.80 17.48
C VAL A 160 -4.99 8.69 18.13
N GLN A 161 -5.57 8.02 19.14
CA GLN A 161 -4.88 6.92 19.82
C GLN A 161 -5.19 5.59 19.11
N GLU A 162 -4.21 5.00 18.45
CA GLU A 162 -4.29 3.68 17.81
C GLU A 162 -3.57 2.63 18.66
N GLY A 163 -4.34 1.97 19.52
CA GLY A 163 -3.79 1.07 20.54
C GLY A 163 -2.84 1.84 21.47
N ARG A 164 -1.55 1.55 21.38
CA ARG A 164 -0.49 2.22 22.15
C ARG A 164 0.19 3.38 21.41
N PHE A 165 -0.07 3.52 20.11
CA PHE A 165 0.61 4.49 19.25
C PHE A 165 -0.25 5.76 19.10
N SER A 166 0.43 6.90 19.13
CA SER A 166 -0.17 8.21 18.85
C SER A 166 -0.15 8.42 17.33
N HIS A 167 -1.26 8.07 16.70
CA HIS A 167 -1.41 8.18 15.26
C HIS A 167 -1.63 9.63 14.84
N ARG A 168 -0.72 10.20 14.07
CA ARG A 168 -0.79 11.59 13.61
C ARG A 168 -1.66 11.70 12.36
N ILE A 169 -2.63 12.62 12.40
CA ILE A 169 -3.44 12.97 11.23
C ILE A 169 -2.76 14.14 10.53
N PHE A 170 -2.32 13.89 9.29
CA PHE A 170 -1.57 14.86 8.50
C PHE A 170 -2.47 15.69 7.60
N VAL A 171 -2.02 16.91 7.27
CA VAL A 171 -2.43 17.58 6.05
C VAL A 171 -2.11 16.64 4.88
N PRO A 172 -3.06 16.34 3.97
CA PRO A 172 -2.86 15.35 2.93
C PRO A 172 -1.60 15.59 2.11
N PHE A 173 -0.81 14.55 1.91
CA PHE A 173 0.49 14.65 1.25
C PHE A 173 0.38 15.04 -0.23
N ALA A 174 -0.78 14.84 -0.84
CA ALA A 174 -1.03 15.11 -2.27
C ALA A 174 -1.35 16.58 -2.55
N LEU A 175 -1.65 17.36 -1.51
CA LEU A 175 -1.87 18.80 -1.65
C LEU A 175 -0.53 19.51 -1.93
N GLN A 176 -0.60 20.69 -2.54
CA GLN A 176 0.56 21.53 -2.83
C GLN A 176 0.29 22.97 -2.42
N GLY A 177 1.33 23.65 -1.94
CA GLY A 177 1.26 25.03 -1.46
C GLY A 177 1.00 25.13 0.05
N THR A 178 0.64 26.34 0.48
CA THR A 178 0.33 26.69 1.87
C THR A 178 -1.17 26.81 2.04
N PHE A 179 -1.68 26.35 3.18
CA PHE A 179 -3.09 26.38 3.50
C PHE A 179 -3.33 27.06 4.84
N SER A 180 -4.45 27.76 4.96
CA SER A 180 -4.94 28.27 6.24
C SER A 180 -6.01 27.35 6.80
N VAL A 181 -5.96 27.07 8.11
CA VAL A 181 -6.99 26.26 8.78
C VAL A 181 -8.26 27.09 8.93
N ALA A 182 -9.28 26.83 8.12
CA ALA A 182 -10.57 27.51 8.23
C ALA A 182 -11.27 27.14 9.54
N TRP A 183 -11.39 25.84 9.80
CA TRP A 183 -11.83 25.31 11.08
C TRP A 183 -11.28 23.90 11.31
N ILE A 184 -11.23 23.52 12.58
CA ILE A 184 -10.85 22.19 13.05
C ILE A 184 -11.68 21.84 14.28
N GLN A 185 -12.16 20.61 14.38
CA GLN A 185 -13.02 20.16 15.46
C GLN A 185 -12.46 18.90 16.13
N ALA A 186 -12.27 18.95 17.45
CA ALA A 186 -11.95 17.78 18.28
C ALA A 186 -13.22 17.01 18.69
N GLY A 187 -13.14 15.69 18.86
CA GLY A 187 -14.29 14.84 19.19
C GLY A 187 -14.12 13.38 18.78
N SER A 188 -15.19 12.59 18.93
CA SER A 188 -15.27 11.21 18.45
C SER A 188 -15.84 11.20 17.04
N PHE A 189 -15.10 10.67 16.07
CA PHE A 189 -15.48 10.70 14.66
C PHE A 189 -15.09 9.42 13.94
N THR A 190 -15.82 9.05 12.89
CA THR A 190 -15.35 8.01 11.95
C THR A 190 -14.30 8.59 11.01
N ILE A 191 -13.55 7.71 10.33
CA ILE A 191 -12.50 8.12 9.40
C ILE A 191 -12.98 8.99 8.23
N ASP A 192 -14.26 8.90 7.86
CA ASP A 192 -14.90 9.68 6.78
C ASP A 192 -15.41 11.05 7.21
N THR A 193 -15.54 11.26 8.51
CA THR A 193 -16.05 12.52 9.01
C THR A 193 -15.01 13.60 8.76
N VAL A 194 -15.42 14.72 8.19
CA VAL A 194 -14.56 15.88 7.99
C VAL A 194 -14.21 16.46 9.36
N VAL A 195 -12.92 16.45 9.72
CA VAL A 195 -12.40 16.94 11.01
C VAL A 195 -11.79 18.34 10.90
N ALA A 196 -11.40 18.76 9.69
CA ALA A 196 -10.90 20.10 9.41
C ALA A 196 -11.27 20.55 7.99
N ARG A 197 -11.31 21.86 7.76
CA ARG A 197 -11.27 22.46 6.42
C ARG A 197 -10.06 23.36 6.28
N LEU A 198 -9.37 23.21 5.16
CA LEU A 198 -8.21 24.02 4.79
C LEU A 198 -8.60 24.95 3.64
N THR A 199 -8.13 26.19 3.63
CA THR A 199 -8.34 27.13 2.53
C THR A 199 -7.02 27.39 1.83
N ASP A 200 -6.99 27.21 0.51
CA ASP A 200 -5.81 27.52 -0.31
C ASP A 200 -5.70 29.03 -0.61
N GLU A 201 -4.59 29.45 -1.24
CA GLU A 201 -4.36 30.85 -1.63
C GLU A 201 -5.40 31.39 -2.62
N ALA A 202 -6.07 30.52 -3.37
CA ALA A 202 -7.13 30.88 -4.30
C ALA A 202 -8.51 30.99 -3.63
N GLY A 203 -8.61 30.68 -2.33
CA GLY A 203 -9.85 30.71 -1.56
C GLY A 203 -10.72 29.46 -1.69
N ASN A 204 -10.22 28.37 -2.29
CA ASN A 204 -10.96 27.12 -2.33
C ASN A 204 -10.82 26.37 -1.01
N GLU A 205 -11.93 25.80 -0.54
CA GLU A 205 -11.95 24.98 0.66
C GLU A 205 -11.72 23.50 0.35
N HIS A 206 -10.82 22.89 1.11
CA HIS A 206 -10.43 21.49 1.03
C HIS A 206 -10.87 20.77 2.30
N PRO A 207 -11.86 19.85 2.23
CA PRO A 207 -12.30 19.07 3.39
C PRO A 207 -11.28 17.99 3.73
N ILE A 208 -10.90 17.90 5.00
CA ILE A 208 -9.92 16.93 5.50
C ILE A 208 -10.59 15.92 6.41
N THR A 209 -10.40 14.65 6.07
CA THR A 209 -10.79 13.46 6.82
C THR A 209 -9.59 12.85 7.55
N MET A 210 -9.81 11.83 8.39
CA MET A 210 -8.70 11.14 9.07
C MET A 210 -8.00 10.10 8.18
N ALA A 211 -8.65 9.70 7.08
CA ALA A 211 -8.06 8.86 6.05
C ALA A 211 -7.69 9.68 4.81
N GLN A 212 -6.61 9.31 4.14
CA GLN A 212 -6.18 9.84 2.84
C GLN A 212 -5.71 8.71 1.94
N ARG A 213 -5.62 8.94 0.62
CA ARG A 213 -5.16 7.93 -0.35
C ARG A 213 -3.81 8.33 -0.94
N TRP A 214 -2.92 7.36 -1.12
CA TRP A 214 -1.59 7.59 -1.69
C TRP A 214 -1.22 6.55 -2.75
N PRO A 215 -0.69 6.95 -3.91
CA PRO A 215 -0.31 6.01 -4.96
C PRO A 215 0.93 5.21 -4.57
N VAL A 216 0.84 3.87 -4.60
CA VAL A 216 1.85 2.97 -4.01
C VAL A 216 3.20 3.00 -4.71
N ARG A 217 3.22 3.41 -5.99
CA ARG A 217 4.43 3.49 -6.82
C ARG A 217 5.23 4.78 -6.59
N HIS A 218 4.63 5.79 -5.95
CA HIS A 218 5.32 7.03 -5.61
C HIS A 218 5.83 6.99 -4.17
N PRO A 219 7.14 7.15 -3.93
CA PRO A 219 7.65 7.25 -2.57
C PRO A 219 7.05 8.45 -1.84
N LEU A 220 6.40 8.21 -0.70
CA LEU A 220 5.74 9.26 0.06
C LEU A 220 6.75 10.33 0.54
N SER A 221 7.97 9.92 0.89
CA SER A 221 9.02 10.86 1.28
C SER A 221 9.56 11.71 0.14
N GLN A 222 9.43 11.29 -1.12
CA GLN A 222 10.03 12.02 -2.24
C GLN A 222 9.39 13.40 -2.41
N GLU A 223 8.06 13.47 -2.30
CA GLU A 223 7.32 14.73 -2.37
C GLU A 223 7.73 15.66 -1.21
N LEU A 224 7.76 15.14 0.02
CA LEU A 224 8.20 15.93 1.18
C LEU A 224 9.66 16.41 1.06
N VAL A 225 10.57 15.58 0.54
CA VAL A 225 11.97 15.99 0.30
C VAL A 225 12.02 17.10 -0.76
N SER A 226 11.25 16.97 -1.85
CA SER A 226 11.22 17.99 -2.91
C SER A 226 10.70 19.34 -2.43
N LEU A 227 9.78 19.33 -1.44
CA LEU A 227 9.26 20.51 -0.77
C LEU A 227 10.20 21.05 0.32
N GLY A 228 11.37 20.43 0.57
CA GLY A 228 12.28 20.80 1.66
C GLY A 228 11.74 20.47 3.06
N ARG A 229 10.75 19.59 3.12
CA ARG A 229 9.98 19.20 4.33
C ARG A 229 10.49 17.92 4.96
N ALA A 230 11.35 17.19 4.27
CA ALA A 230 12.07 16.06 4.79
C ALA A 230 13.51 16.08 4.27
N GLU A 231 14.44 15.63 5.10
CA GLU A 231 15.85 15.48 4.72
C GLU A 231 16.28 14.04 5.00
N ARG A 232 16.89 13.39 4.00
CA ARG A 232 17.44 12.05 4.17
C ARG A 232 18.75 12.11 4.94
N ARG A 233 18.87 11.29 5.98
CA ARG A 233 20.07 11.19 6.82
C ARG A 233 20.76 9.86 6.62
N TYR A 234 22.06 9.86 6.87
CA TYR A 234 22.81 8.62 6.99
C TYR A 234 22.39 7.89 8.27
N PRO A 235 22.10 6.56 8.18
CA PRO A 235 21.85 5.74 9.36
C PRO A 235 23.06 5.68 10.30
N GLU A 236 22.94 6.20 11.51
CA GLU A 236 24.02 6.17 12.53
C GLU A 236 23.70 5.22 13.69
N ALA A 237 22.43 5.12 14.09
CA ALA A 237 22.01 4.29 15.20
C ALA A 237 21.92 2.80 14.79
N PRO A 238 22.48 1.86 15.55
CA PRO A 238 22.32 0.43 15.28
C PRO A 238 20.88 -0.03 15.59
N LEU A 239 20.35 -0.91 14.74
CA LEU A 239 19.14 -1.67 15.00
C LEU A 239 19.50 -2.84 15.91
N THR A 240 19.04 -2.81 17.16
CA THR A 240 19.24 -3.93 18.09
C THR A 240 18.25 -5.04 17.73
N THR A 241 18.75 -6.16 17.20
CA THR A 241 17.92 -7.32 16.86
C THR A 241 17.80 -8.33 18.00
N THR A 242 18.66 -8.21 19.02
CA THR A 242 18.89 -9.16 20.13
C THR A 242 19.48 -10.50 19.70
N LEU A 243 19.86 -10.62 18.43
CA LEU A 243 20.50 -11.80 17.87
C LEU A 243 22.00 -11.58 17.85
N ARG A 244 22.71 -12.29 18.74
CA ARG A 244 24.18 -12.17 18.91
C ARG A 244 24.96 -12.15 17.60
N LEU A 245 24.59 -13.00 16.65
CA LEU A 245 25.28 -13.09 15.35
C LEU A 245 25.12 -11.81 14.52
N ILE A 246 23.91 -11.24 14.48
CA ILE A 246 23.64 -10.01 13.72
C ILE A 246 24.24 -8.82 14.45
N ASP A 247 23.90 -8.63 15.72
CA ASP A 247 24.30 -7.43 16.48
C ASP A 247 25.83 -7.32 16.67
N THR A 248 26.56 -8.44 16.66
CA THR A 248 28.03 -8.44 16.84
C THR A 248 28.80 -8.42 15.52
N PHE A 249 28.42 -9.26 14.54
CA PHE A 249 29.24 -9.48 13.34
C PHE A 249 28.68 -8.82 12.08
N PHE A 250 27.36 -8.63 12.00
CA PHE A 250 26.68 -8.10 10.83
C PHE A 250 25.62 -7.06 11.24
N PRO A 251 26.01 -5.99 11.96
CA PRO A 251 25.05 -5.05 12.52
C PRO A 251 24.32 -4.31 11.41
N ILE A 252 23.03 -4.09 11.62
CA ILE A 252 22.16 -3.33 10.74
C ILE A 252 21.93 -1.97 11.42
N ALA A 253 21.95 -0.87 10.67
CA ALA A 253 21.59 0.45 11.21
C ALA A 253 20.08 0.71 11.05
N LYS A 254 19.48 1.51 11.94
CA LYS A 254 18.10 1.99 11.82
C LYS A 254 17.96 2.87 10.57
N GLY A 255 17.10 2.46 9.64
CA GLY A 255 17.02 3.04 8.30
C GLY A 255 17.99 2.44 7.28
N GLY A 256 18.79 1.46 7.68
CA GLY A 256 19.60 0.64 6.77
C GLY A 256 18.78 -0.48 6.12
N THR A 257 19.41 -1.17 5.16
CA THR A 257 18.81 -2.29 4.44
C THR A 257 19.68 -3.53 4.62
N ALA A 258 19.04 -4.68 4.85
CA ALA A 258 19.73 -5.96 4.96
C ALA A 258 19.09 -7.00 4.04
N CYS A 259 19.86 -8.00 3.64
CA CYS A 259 19.38 -9.16 2.89
C CYS A 259 19.70 -10.45 3.64
N ILE A 260 18.78 -11.41 3.59
CA ILE A 260 18.93 -12.74 4.20
C ILE A 260 18.84 -13.78 3.08
N PRO A 261 19.88 -13.92 2.23
CA PRO A 261 19.90 -14.93 1.19
C PRO A 261 20.12 -16.31 1.80
N GLY A 262 19.48 -17.33 1.23
CA GLY A 262 19.72 -18.71 1.66
C GLY A 262 18.83 -19.73 0.94
N PRO A 263 19.25 -21.00 0.91
CA PRO A 263 18.48 -22.06 0.27
C PRO A 263 17.15 -22.31 0.99
N PHE A 264 16.28 -23.10 0.36
CA PHE A 264 15.02 -23.54 0.97
C PHE A 264 15.31 -24.33 2.26
N GLY A 265 14.53 -24.09 3.32
CA GLY A 265 14.71 -24.76 4.61
C GLY A 265 15.87 -24.27 5.47
N ALA A 266 16.62 -23.24 5.07
CA ALA A 266 17.74 -22.70 5.84
C ALA A 266 17.35 -21.88 7.10
N GLY A 267 16.07 -21.78 7.42
CA GLY A 267 15.58 -21.01 8.57
C GLY A 267 15.43 -19.50 8.33
N LYS A 268 15.25 -19.05 7.07
CA LYS A 268 15.05 -17.63 6.74
C LYS A 268 13.85 -17.02 7.47
N THR A 269 12.69 -17.66 7.35
CA THR A 269 11.43 -17.21 8.00
C THR A 269 11.54 -17.26 9.52
N VAL A 270 12.23 -18.25 10.08
CA VAL A 270 12.52 -18.31 11.52
C VAL A 270 13.35 -17.10 11.96
N LEU A 271 14.40 -16.77 11.21
CA LEU A 271 15.24 -15.61 11.50
C LEU A 271 14.46 -14.30 11.39
N GLN A 272 13.65 -14.13 10.35
CA GLN A 272 12.79 -12.97 10.16
C GLN A 272 11.76 -12.82 11.29
N ASN A 273 11.13 -13.92 11.73
CA ASN A 273 10.19 -13.91 12.85
C ASN A 273 10.90 -13.47 14.15
N LEU A 274 12.09 -14.02 14.43
CA LEU A 274 12.90 -13.58 15.58
C LEU A 274 13.24 -12.09 15.53
N ILE A 275 13.65 -11.57 14.37
CA ILE A 275 13.91 -10.14 14.20
C ILE A 275 12.62 -9.34 14.44
N SER A 276 11.48 -9.74 13.85
CA SER A 276 10.20 -9.04 14.03
C SER A 276 9.75 -8.95 15.50
N ARG A 277 10.03 -10.00 16.28
CA ARG A 277 9.62 -10.10 17.67
C ARG A 277 10.53 -9.31 18.61
N TYR A 278 11.83 -9.39 18.43
CA TYR A 278 12.79 -8.87 19.41
C TYR A 278 13.51 -7.59 18.96
N SER A 279 13.30 -7.12 17.73
CA SER A 279 13.93 -5.88 17.27
C SER A 279 13.39 -4.65 18.01
N ASP A 280 14.31 -3.71 18.25
CA ASP A 280 14.04 -2.38 18.79
C ASP A 280 13.49 -1.44 17.70
N VAL A 281 12.25 -1.69 17.31
CA VAL A 281 11.45 -0.88 16.37
C VAL A 281 10.07 -0.65 16.95
N ASP A 282 9.37 0.39 16.49
CA ASP A 282 8.02 0.69 16.94
C ASP A 282 6.99 -0.15 16.19
N ILE A 283 7.14 -0.28 14.87
CA ILE A 283 6.14 -0.90 13.99
C ILE A 283 6.81 -1.92 13.08
N VAL A 284 6.11 -3.05 12.87
CA VAL A 284 6.56 -4.13 12.00
C VAL A 284 5.59 -4.27 10.83
N ILE A 285 6.12 -4.38 9.62
CA ILE A 285 5.35 -4.67 8.42
C ILE A 285 5.91 -5.92 7.77
N ILE A 286 5.09 -6.96 7.66
CA ILE A 286 5.46 -8.21 7.01
C ILE A 286 4.75 -8.28 5.67
N VAL A 287 5.52 -8.29 4.59
CA VAL A 287 5.02 -8.53 3.24
C VAL A 287 5.36 -9.96 2.85
N ALA A 288 4.37 -10.84 2.92
CA ALA A 288 4.46 -12.21 2.46
C ALA A 288 4.15 -12.29 0.96
N CYS A 289 5.16 -12.10 0.12
CA CYS A 289 5.10 -12.09 -1.33
C CYS A 289 5.44 -13.47 -1.92
N GLY A 290 4.44 -14.17 -2.45
CA GLY A 290 4.58 -15.45 -3.14
C GLY A 290 4.93 -16.63 -2.24
N GLU A 291 4.74 -16.52 -0.93
CA GLU A 291 5.04 -17.58 0.03
C GLU A 291 3.92 -18.64 0.12
N ARG A 292 4.20 -19.73 0.83
CA ARG A 292 3.23 -20.80 1.02
C ARG A 292 2.15 -20.35 2.00
N ALA A 293 0.90 -20.68 1.71
CA ALA A 293 -0.22 -20.31 2.57
C ALA A 293 -0.04 -20.81 4.02
N GLY A 294 0.58 -21.98 4.22
CA GLY A 294 0.86 -22.51 5.56
C GLY A 294 1.75 -21.60 6.40
N GLU A 295 2.83 -21.05 5.82
CA GLU A 295 3.79 -20.17 6.52
C GLU A 295 3.13 -18.82 6.88
N VAL A 296 2.27 -18.32 6.00
CA VAL A 296 1.49 -17.10 6.23
C VAL A 296 0.45 -17.31 7.33
N VAL A 297 -0.26 -18.44 7.32
CA VAL A 297 -1.24 -18.79 8.36
C VAL A 297 -0.58 -18.97 9.71
N GLU A 298 0.59 -19.61 9.77
CA GLU A 298 1.39 -19.73 10.99
C GLU A 298 1.69 -18.34 11.56
N THR A 299 2.18 -17.41 10.73
CA THR A 299 2.44 -16.02 11.13
C THR A 299 1.18 -15.34 11.68
N ILE A 300 0.05 -15.41 10.96
CA ILE A 300 -1.21 -14.77 11.37
C ILE A 300 -1.76 -15.35 12.68
N THR A 301 -1.56 -16.65 12.93
CA THR A 301 -2.10 -17.35 14.11
C THR A 301 -1.21 -17.24 15.34
N GLU A 302 0.12 -17.21 15.15
CA GLU A 302 1.10 -17.12 16.23
C GLU A 302 1.26 -15.70 16.75
N PHE A 303 1.30 -14.69 15.88
CA PHE A 303 1.61 -13.30 16.26
C PHE A 303 0.66 -12.74 17.34
N PRO A 304 -0.67 -12.98 17.27
CA PRO A 304 -1.59 -12.61 18.33
C PRO A 304 -1.25 -13.22 19.70
N GLN A 305 -0.66 -14.43 19.72
CA GLN A 305 -0.33 -15.20 20.94
C GLN A 305 1.05 -14.84 21.51
N LEU A 306 1.93 -14.25 20.69
CA LEU A 306 3.26 -13.85 21.09
C LEU A 306 3.22 -12.52 21.82
N ALA A 307 3.67 -12.52 23.07
CA ALA A 307 3.89 -11.28 23.82
C ALA A 307 5.08 -10.53 23.23
N ASP A 308 4.87 -9.23 23.00
CA ASP A 308 5.91 -8.28 22.65
C ASP A 308 6.74 -7.95 23.90
N PRO A 309 8.05 -8.29 23.93
CA PRO A 309 8.92 -8.00 25.06
C PRO A 309 9.07 -6.51 25.39
N HIS A 310 8.87 -5.62 24.41
CA HIS A 310 9.08 -4.19 24.57
C HIS A 310 7.81 -3.48 25.00
N THR A 311 6.70 -3.81 24.35
CA THR A 311 5.46 -3.09 24.53
C THR A 311 4.51 -3.80 25.52
N GLY A 312 4.75 -5.08 25.83
CA GLY A 312 4.01 -5.83 26.83
C GLY A 312 2.59 -6.26 26.44
N GLY A 313 2.14 -5.96 25.21
CA GLY A 313 0.92 -6.56 24.64
C GLY A 313 1.24 -7.59 23.56
N SER A 314 0.34 -7.75 22.60
CA SER A 314 0.54 -8.71 21.51
C SER A 314 1.50 -8.14 20.47
N LEU A 315 2.34 -8.99 19.87
CA LEU A 315 3.15 -8.61 18.72
C LEU A 315 2.27 -8.11 17.56
N MET A 316 1.04 -8.63 17.43
CA MET A 316 0.09 -8.20 16.41
C MET A 316 -0.32 -6.73 16.56
N ASP A 317 -0.33 -6.16 17.77
CA ASP A 317 -0.79 -4.78 18.04
C ASP A 317 0.07 -3.71 17.32
N ARG A 318 1.31 -4.06 16.96
CA ARG A 318 2.24 -3.19 16.25
C ARG A 318 2.60 -3.70 14.85
N THR A 319 1.92 -4.75 14.39
CA THR A 319 2.25 -5.44 13.14
C THR A 319 1.17 -5.23 12.08
N ILE A 320 1.59 -5.00 10.85
CA ILE A 320 0.73 -5.07 9.65
C ILE A 320 1.24 -6.21 8.80
N ILE A 321 0.34 -7.10 8.38
CA ILE A 321 0.69 -8.21 7.49
C ILE A 321 0.03 -7.98 6.13
N VAL A 322 0.84 -7.88 5.08
CA VAL A 322 0.39 -7.84 3.68
C VAL A 322 0.68 -9.19 3.06
N CYS A 323 -0.36 -9.92 2.69
CA CYS A 323 -0.27 -11.29 2.22
C CYS A 323 -0.61 -11.39 0.74
N ASN A 324 0.32 -11.91 -0.05
CA ASN A 324 0.02 -12.37 -1.40
C ASN A 324 0.60 -13.77 -1.59
N THR A 325 -0.19 -14.81 -1.34
CA THR A 325 0.31 -16.19 -1.39
C THR A 325 0.70 -16.61 -2.80
N SER A 326 1.46 -17.71 -2.92
CA SER A 326 1.83 -18.31 -4.22
C SER A 326 0.65 -18.68 -5.11
N SER A 327 -0.53 -18.97 -4.54
CA SER A 327 -1.76 -19.26 -5.30
C SER A 327 -2.55 -18.02 -5.70
N MET A 328 -2.22 -16.85 -5.17
CA MET A 328 -2.82 -15.58 -5.58
C MET A 328 -2.19 -15.09 -6.91
N PRO A 329 -2.89 -14.22 -7.65
CA PRO A 329 -2.44 -13.68 -8.93
C PRO A 329 -1.03 -13.08 -8.86
N VAL A 330 -0.30 -13.22 -9.96
CA VAL A 330 1.12 -12.85 -10.05
C VAL A 330 1.29 -11.33 -10.00
N ALA A 331 0.42 -10.59 -10.68
CA ALA A 331 0.43 -9.13 -10.66
C ALA A 331 0.26 -8.54 -9.24
N ALA A 332 -0.56 -9.18 -8.40
CA ALA A 332 -0.80 -8.74 -7.03
C ALA A 332 0.45 -8.92 -6.12
N ARG A 333 1.43 -9.75 -6.52
CA ARG A 333 2.72 -9.89 -5.82
C ARG A 333 3.53 -8.60 -5.87
N GLU A 334 3.59 -7.95 -7.03
CA GLU A 334 4.28 -6.67 -7.17
C GLU A 334 3.57 -5.57 -6.37
N ALA A 335 2.24 -5.52 -6.45
CA ALA A 335 1.43 -4.59 -5.67
C ALA A 335 1.70 -4.74 -4.16
N SER A 336 1.78 -5.98 -3.63
CA SER A 336 1.98 -6.24 -2.20
C SER A 336 3.24 -5.60 -1.62
N ILE A 337 4.34 -5.60 -2.38
CA ILE A 337 5.62 -5.01 -1.98
C ILE A 337 5.51 -3.48 -1.90
N HIS A 338 4.87 -2.87 -2.90
CA HIS A 338 4.66 -1.42 -2.93
C HIS A 338 3.66 -0.96 -1.87
N THR A 339 2.60 -1.73 -1.64
CA THR A 339 1.62 -1.52 -0.56
C THR A 339 2.33 -1.51 0.79
N GLY A 340 3.05 -2.58 1.15
CA GLY A 340 3.77 -2.65 2.42
C GLY A 340 4.79 -1.53 2.60
N THR A 341 5.53 -1.20 1.54
CA THR A 341 6.52 -0.10 1.58
C THR A 341 5.85 1.25 1.85
N THR A 342 4.73 1.53 1.19
CA THR A 342 3.99 2.79 1.36
C THR A 342 3.40 2.92 2.77
N LEU A 343 2.85 1.82 3.31
CA LEU A 343 2.40 1.78 4.71
C LEU A 343 3.55 2.05 5.68
N GLY A 344 4.75 1.53 5.41
CA GLY A 344 5.92 1.78 6.24
C GLY A 344 6.41 3.22 6.16
N GLU A 345 6.41 3.81 4.97
CA GLU A 345 6.74 5.23 4.80
C GLU A 345 5.77 6.14 5.55
N TYR A 346 4.47 5.80 5.57
CA TYR A 346 3.46 6.56 6.29
C TYR A 346 3.75 6.65 7.80
N TYR A 347 4.00 5.50 8.43
CA TYR A 347 4.36 5.45 9.86
C TYR A 347 5.72 6.08 10.15
N ARG A 348 6.68 5.94 9.22
CA ARG A 348 7.97 6.65 9.33
C ARG A 348 7.76 8.17 9.39
N GLN A 349 6.81 8.74 8.65
CA GLN A 349 6.52 10.18 8.74
C GLN A 349 5.94 10.63 10.08
N MET A 350 5.36 9.70 10.86
CA MET A 350 4.93 10.01 12.23
C MET A 350 6.10 10.07 13.22
N GLY A 351 7.30 9.68 12.78
CA GLY A 351 8.51 9.59 13.62
C GLY A 351 8.74 8.21 14.22
N TYR A 352 8.08 7.17 13.72
CA TYR A 352 8.26 5.80 14.20
C TYR A 352 9.39 5.06 13.48
N ASP A 353 10.11 4.23 14.22
CA ASP A 353 11.04 3.24 13.66
C ASP A 353 10.24 2.07 13.08
N VAL A 354 10.30 1.89 11.76
CA VAL A 354 9.54 0.85 11.05
C VAL A 354 10.46 -0.23 10.49
N LEU A 355 10.19 -1.49 10.82
CA LEU A 355 10.81 -2.65 10.21
C LEU A 355 9.91 -3.23 9.12
N LEU A 356 10.34 -3.18 7.86
CA LEU A 356 9.68 -3.88 6.76
C LEU A 356 10.43 -5.17 6.41
N ILE A 357 9.72 -6.30 6.47
CA ILE A 357 10.20 -7.61 6.06
C ILE A 357 9.49 -7.99 4.76
N ALA A 358 10.24 -8.20 3.69
CA ALA A 358 9.71 -8.70 2.42
C ALA A 358 10.14 -10.15 2.19
N ASP A 359 9.25 -11.10 2.47
CA ASP A 359 9.47 -12.53 2.25
C ASP A 359 8.54 -13.02 1.12
N SER A 360 8.99 -13.22 -0.13
CA SER A 360 10.37 -13.03 -0.61
C SER A 360 10.46 -12.12 -1.84
N THR A 361 11.50 -11.28 -1.87
CA THR A 361 11.82 -10.43 -3.02
C THR A 361 12.18 -11.24 -4.28
N SER A 362 12.60 -12.49 -4.13
CA SER A 362 12.81 -13.42 -5.24
C SER A 362 11.51 -13.75 -5.98
N ARG A 363 10.39 -13.92 -5.26
CA ARG A 363 9.07 -14.16 -5.87
C ARG A 363 8.52 -12.93 -6.57
N TRP A 364 8.83 -11.75 -6.03
CA TRP A 364 8.56 -10.49 -6.71
C TRP A 364 9.35 -10.37 -8.03
N ALA A 365 10.66 -10.65 -8.04
CA ALA A 365 11.45 -10.65 -9.27
C ALA A 365 10.95 -11.68 -10.31
N GLN A 366 10.49 -12.85 -9.85
CA GLN A 366 9.87 -13.84 -10.72
C GLN A 366 8.54 -13.35 -11.33
N ALA A 367 7.74 -12.60 -10.56
CA ALA A 367 6.52 -11.99 -11.06
C ALA A 367 6.81 -10.96 -12.16
N MET A 368 7.84 -10.14 -11.98
CA MET A 368 8.30 -9.21 -13.02
C MET A 368 8.77 -9.95 -14.28
N ARG A 369 9.48 -11.07 -14.12
CA ARG A 369 9.89 -11.93 -15.25
C ARG A 369 8.70 -12.48 -16.03
N GLU A 370 7.69 -12.96 -15.32
CA GLU A 370 6.47 -13.49 -15.94
C GLU A 370 5.71 -12.40 -16.70
N THR A 371 5.55 -11.22 -16.09
CA THR A 371 4.90 -10.06 -16.71
C THR A 371 5.67 -9.59 -17.95
N SER A 372 7.00 -9.46 -17.85
CA SER A 372 7.88 -9.07 -18.96
C SER A 372 7.82 -10.06 -20.13
N GLY A 373 7.76 -11.36 -19.83
CA GLY A 373 7.59 -12.40 -20.83
C GLY A 373 6.24 -12.34 -21.56
N ARG A 374 5.15 -11.99 -20.84
CA ARG A 374 3.82 -11.80 -21.43
C ARG A 374 3.71 -10.56 -22.31
N LEU A 375 4.47 -9.52 -21.97
CA LEU A 375 4.61 -8.31 -22.80
C LEU A 375 5.54 -8.50 -24.00
N GLU A 376 6.10 -9.70 -24.19
CA GLU A 376 7.07 -10.01 -25.24
C GLU A 376 8.29 -9.08 -25.25
N GLU A 377 8.69 -8.61 -24.07
CA GLU A 377 9.90 -7.80 -23.91
C GLU A 377 11.15 -8.65 -24.16
N ILE A 378 12.22 -8.00 -24.62
CA ILE A 378 13.49 -8.68 -24.82
C ILE A 378 14.04 -9.11 -23.46
N PRO A 379 14.24 -10.43 -23.22
CA PRO A 379 14.74 -10.91 -21.94
C PRO A 379 16.19 -10.51 -21.72
N GLY A 380 16.52 -10.17 -20.47
CA GLY A 380 17.88 -10.03 -19.98
C GLY A 380 18.45 -11.36 -19.47
N GLU A 381 19.36 -11.28 -18.50
CA GLU A 381 19.96 -12.46 -17.87
C GLU A 381 18.90 -13.32 -17.17
N GLU A 382 19.01 -14.66 -17.31
CA GLU A 382 18.05 -15.64 -16.76
C GLU A 382 16.57 -15.35 -17.09
N ALA A 383 16.35 -14.67 -18.22
CA ALA A 383 15.06 -14.20 -18.71
C ALA A 383 14.39 -13.11 -17.85
N PHE A 384 15.06 -12.51 -16.87
CA PHE A 384 14.53 -11.35 -16.15
C PHE A 384 14.47 -10.10 -17.05
N PRO A 385 13.57 -9.15 -16.77
CA PRO A 385 13.54 -7.88 -17.50
C PRO A 385 14.84 -7.10 -17.31
N ALA A 386 15.27 -6.39 -18.36
CA ALA A 386 16.47 -5.53 -18.31
C ALA A 386 16.40 -4.45 -17.21
N TYR A 387 15.20 -4.07 -16.76
CA TYR A 387 14.98 -3.07 -15.72
C TYR A 387 14.90 -3.63 -14.29
N LEU A 388 15.16 -4.93 -14.08
CA LEU A 388 15.10 -5.56 -12.75
C LEU A 388 15.98 -4.82 -11.72
N GLU A 389 17.25 -4.58 -12.05
CA GLU A 389 18.20 -3.89 -11.16
C GLU A 389 17.68 -2.49 -10.77
N SER A 390 17.19 -1.74 -11.75
CA SER A 390 16.67 -0.38 -11.51
C SER A 390 15.44 -0.39 -10.61
N SER A 391 14.61 -1.44 -10.69
CA SER A 391 13.39 -1.60 -9.90
C SER A 391 13.71 -1.98 -8.46
N ILE A 392 14.65 -2.92 -8.27
CA ILE A 392 15.21 -3.26 -6.97
C ILE A 392 15.79 -2.01 -6.30
N ARG A 393 16.65 -1.26 -7.01
CA ARG A 393 17.23 -0.02 -6.47
C ARG A 393 16.16 0.98 -6.05
N LYS A 394 15.17 1.24 -6.91
CA LYS A 394 14.06 2.15 -6.58
C LYS A 394 13.30 1.73 -5.33
N LEU A 395 13.09 0.43 -5.13
CA LEU A 395 12.42 -0.09 -3.94
C LEU A 395 13.28 0.10 -2.68
N TYR A 396 14.54 -0.37 -2.69
CA TYR A 396 15.41 -0.29 -1.53
C TYR A 396 15.78 1.15 -1.14
N GLU A 397 15.85 2.08 -2.11
CA GLU A 397 16.11 3.50 -1.85
C GLU A 397 14.96 4.23 -1.15
N ARG A 398 13.76 3.62 -1.08
CA ARG A 398 12.66 4.13 -0.25
C ARG A 398 12.94 3.94 1.25
N ALA A 399 13.73 2.91 1.60
CA ALA A 399 14.22 2.73 2.94
C ALA A 399 15.33 3.74 3.26
N GLY A 400 15.33 4.24 4.49
CA GLY A 400 16.26 5.29 4.91
C GLY A 400 15.79 5.99 6.17
N SER A 401 16.75 6.50 6.92
CA SER A 401 16.47 7.49 7.96
C SER A 401 16.16 8.83 7.29
N SER A 402 15.08 9.46 7.72
CA SER A 402 14.70 10.79 7.26
C SER A 402 14.18 11.61 8.43
N THR A 403 14.56 12.87 8.50
CA THR A 403 13.96 13.81 9.45
C THR A 403 12.93 14.65 8.74
N CYS A 404 11.70 14.66 9.25
CA CYS A 404 10.67 15.59 8.83
C CYS A 404 10.86 16.93 9.54
N THR A 405 10.83 18.02 8.78
CA THR A 405 10.89 19.41 9.29
C THR A 405 9.50 19.99 9.57
N ALA A 406 8.45 19.16 9.57
CA ALA A 406 7.09 19.57 9.86
C ALA A 406 6.92 20.10 11.29
N GLY A 407 7.01 21.42 11.43
CA GLY A 407 6.25 22.26 12.37
C GLY A 407 6.16 21.79 13.83
N SER A 408 7.15 22.15 14.63
CA SER A 408 7.06 22.38 16.09
C SER A 408 6.28 21.36 16.94
N ALA A 409 6.72 20.10 16.96
CA ALA A 409 6.77 19.31 18.19
C ALA A 409 7.83 18.22 18.00
N ALA A 410 8.87 18.28 18.83
CA ALA A 410 10.00 17.37 18.81
C ALA A 410 9.58 15.90 18.67
N ALA A 411 10.21 15.21 17.71
CA ALA A 411 10.59 13.81 17.79
C ALA A 411 11.75 13.59 16.81
#